data_AF-A0A1T4Q4S9-F1
#
_entry.id   AF-A0A1T4Q4S9-F1
#
_cell.length_a   1.000
_cell.length_b   1.000
_cell.length_c   1.000
_cell.angle_alpha   90.00
_cell.angle_beta   90.00
_cell.angle_gamma   90.00
#
_symmetry.space_group_name_H-M   'P 1'
#
loop_
_entity.id
_entity.type
_entity.pdbx_description
1 polymer ?
#
loop_
_entity_poly.entity_id
_entity_poly.type
_entity_poly.pdbx_seq_one_letter_code
_entity_poly.pdbx_strand_id
1 'polypeptide(L)'
;MISHKYGEFADMQISDIVNIIRKRIFFLLVVAEKPNEFPNVNLAVAHTTLMWGISGLNELLGCPTELVMVLSLLEEALNNLQTDFNFSKYRKLILDAGAEVMKITPSKKNGGVV
;
A
#
# COMPACT_ATOMS: atom_id res chain seq x y z
N MET A 1 -2.25 20.66 -2.35
CA MET A 1 -0.88 20.85 -1.80
C MET A 1 -0.91 20.53 -0.32
N ILE A 2 -0.02 19.65 0.13
CA ILE A 2 0.08 19.21 1.53
C ILE A 2 1.41 19.73 2.10
N SER A 3 1.36 20.50 3.20
CA SER A 3 2.56 21.03 3.87
C SER A 3 3.14 19.99 4.83
N HIS A 4 4.46 19.79 4.80
CA HIS A 4 5.14 18.77 5.58
C HIS A 4 6.57 19.22 6.01
N LYS A 5 7.19 18.47 6.94
CA LYS A 5 8.55 18.72 7.46
C LYS A 5 9.66 18.72 6.39
N TYR A 6 9.36 18.22 5.19
CA TYR A 6 10.27 18.14 4.04
C TYR A 6 9.87 19.06 2.89
N GLY A 7 8.95 20.01 3.12
CA GLY A 7 8.42 20.93 2.12
C GLY A 7 6.97 20.66 1.76
N GLU A 8 6.53 21.20 0.63
CA GLU A 8 5.17 21.02 0.13
C GLU A 8 5.12 19.93 -0.93
N PHE A 9 4.18 19.01 -0.79
CA PHE A 9 3.91 18.00 -1.81
C PHE A 9 2.75 18.45 -2.70
N ALA A 10 3.01 18.51 -4.00
CA ALA A 10 1.99 18.74 -5.00
C ALA A 10 1.07 17.53 -5.12
N ASP A 11 -0.19 17.77 -5.44
CA ASP A 11 -1.21 16.72 -5.52
C ASP A 11 -0.86 15.65 -6.58
N MET A 12 -0.15 16.06 -7.64
CA MET A 12 0.40 15.16 -8.65
C MET A 12 1.45 14.20 -8.08
N GLN A 13 2.33 14.69 -7.20
CA GLN A 13 3.35 13.84 -6.56
C GLN A 13 2.70 12.78 -5.66
N ILE A 14 1.62 13.15 -4.95
CA ILE A 14 0.84 12.19 -4.15
C ILE A 14 0.18 11.14 -5.06
N SER A 15 -0.43 11.57 -6.16
CA SER A 15 -1.04 10.66 -7.13
C SER A 15 -0.04 9.68 -7.74
N ASP A 16 1.16 10.15 -8.08
CA ASP A 16 2.24 9.31 -8.61
C ASP A 16 2.68 8.26 -7.59
N ILE A 17 2.85 8.66 -6.32
CA ILE A 17 3.19 7.74 -5.24
C ILE A 17 2.09 6.69 -5.01
N VAL A 18 0.82 7.10 -5.01
CA VAL A 18 -0.34 6.18 -4.93
C VAL A 18 -0.30 5.14 -6.04
N ASN A 19 -0.02 5.57 -7.28
CA ASN A 19 0.11 4.66 -8.42
C ASN A 19 1.30 3.71 -8.28
N ILE A 20 2.44 4.19 -7.78
CA ILE A 20 3.62 3.35 -7.52
C ILE A 20 3.31 2.30 -6.45
N ILE A 21 2.68 2.70 -5.34
CA ILE A 21 2.30 1.77 -4.26
C ILE A 21 1.35 0.71 -4.82
N ARG A 22 0.32 1.10 -5.58
CA ARG A 22 -0.61 0.14 -6.18
C ARG A 22 0.08 -0.86 -7.10
N LYS A 23 1.01 -0.42 -7.94
CA LYS A 23 1.80 -1.33 -8.79
C LYS A 23 2.62 -2.31 -7.96
N ARG A 24 3.22 -1.84 -6.86
CA ARG A 24 3.97 -2.71 -5.93
C ARG A 24 3.07 -3.70 -5.20
N ILE A 25 1.85 -3.30 -4.81
CA ILE A 25 0.85 -4.21 -4.24
C ILE A 25 0.51 -5.31 -5.26
N PHE A 26 0.19 -4.96 -6.50
CA PHE A 26 -0.15 -5.95 -7.54
C PHE A 26 1.04 -6.82 -7.96
N PHE A 27 2.26 -6.31 -7.87
CA PHE A 27 3.46 -7.12 -8.07
C PHE A 27 3.52 -8.31 -7.10
N LEU A 28 3.08 -8.14 -5.84
CA LEU A 28 3.02 -9.25 -4.88
C LEU A 28 2.10 -10.37 -5.37
N LEU A 29 0.95 -10.03 -5.98
CA LEU A 29 0.05 -11.02 -6.57
C LEU A 29 0.70 -11.76 -7.74
N VAL A 30 1.39 -11.03 -8.63
CA VAL A 30 2.07 -11.63 -9.79
C VAL A 30 3.14 -12.62 -9.34
N VAL A 31 3.94 -12.26 -8.33
CA VAL A 31 4.95 -13.16 -7.75
C VAL A 31 4.29 -14.40 -7.14
N ALA A 32 3.18 -14.24 -6.42
CA ALA A 32 2.45 -15.35 -5.82
C ALA A 32 1.82 -16.29 -6.86
N GLU A 33 1.33 -15.76 -7.99
CA GLU A 33 0.77 -16.55 -9.10
C GLU A 33 1.84 -17.33 -9.86
N LYS A 34 3.04 -16.76 -9.97
CA LYS A 34 4.10 -17.25 -10.86
C LYS A 34 5.46 -17.27 -10.17
N PRO A 35 5.64 -18.01 -9.08
CA PRO A 35 6.88 -17.99 -8.30
C PRO A 35 8.11 -18.39 -9.15
N ASN A 36 7.92 -19.30 -10.12
CA ASN A 36 9.00 -19.75 -11.00
C ASN A 36 9.52 -18.66 -11.96
N GLU A 37 8.73 -17.63 -12.27
CA GLU A 37 9.18 -16.47 -13.06
C GLU A 37 10.01 -15.49 -12.20
N PHE A 38 9.95 -15.60 -10.87
CA PHE A 38 10.60 -14.72 -9.90
C PHE A 38 11.40 -15.48 -8.82
N PRO A 39 12.32 -16.39 -9.19
CA PRO A 39 12.97 -17.31 -8.25
C PRO A 39 13.82 -16.61 -7.17
N ASN A 40 14.24 -15.37 -7.43
CA ASN A 40 15.06 -14.57 -6.50
C ASN A 40 14.23 -13.64 -5.60
N VAL A 41 12.89 -13.64 -5.73
CA VAL A 41 12.02 -12.77 -4.96
C VAL A 41 11.48 -13.54 -3.76
N ASN A 42 11.89 -13.15 -2.56
CA ASN A 42 11.23 -13.59 -1.35
C ASN A 42 9.95 -12.76 -1.15
N LEU A 43 8.79 -13.39 -1.35
CA LEU A 43 7.49 -12.73 -1.29
C LEU A 43 7.19 -12.11 0.08
N ALA A 44 7.56 -12.77 1.18
CA ALA A 44 7.36 -12.23 2.53
C ALA A 44 8.21 -10.97 2.76
N VAL A 45 9.46 -10.98 2.30
CA VAL A 45 10.36 -9.80 2.36
C VAL A 45 9.84 -8.67 1.46
N ALA A 46 9.30 -9.00 0.28
CA ALA A 46 8.69 -8.02 -0.60
C ALA A 46 7.47 -7.35 0.07
N HIS A 47 6.68 -8.13 0.82
CA HIS A 47 5.57 -7.66 1.64
C HIS A 47 6.04 -6.66 2.70
N THR A 48 6.97 -7.07 3.57
CA THR A 48 7.42 -6.24 4.69
C THR A 48 8.09 -4.96 4.21
N THR A 49 8.88 -5.04 3.14
CA THR A 49 9.52 -3.87 2.50
C THR A 49 8.49 -2.88 1.97
N LEU A 50 7.40 -3.38 1.37
CA LEU A 50 6.31 -2.51 0.91
C LEU A 50 5.61 -1.84 2.09
N MET A 51 5.29 -2.61 3.13
CA MET A 51 4.61 -2.11 4.33
C MET A 51 5.43 -1.07 5.08
N TRP A 52 6.76 -1.23 5.19
CA TRP A 52 7.65 -0.20 5.74
C TRP A 52 7.62 1.10 4.94
N GLY A 53 7.63 1.01 3.60
CA GLY A 53 7.51 2.18 2.75
C GLY A 53 6.16 2.90 2.90
N ILE A 54 5.08 2.14 3.02
CA ILE A 54 3.73 2.65 3.27
C ILE A 54 3.65 3.29 4.67
N SER A 55 4.23 2.67 5.70
CA SER A 55 4.28 3.20 7.07
C SER A 55 5.03 4.53 7.13
N GLY A 56 6.16 4.63 6.43
CA GLY A 56 6.88 5.89 6.30
C GLY A 56 6.00 6.97 5.65
N LEU A 57 5.33 6.66 4.54
CA LEU A 57 4.40 7.59 3.91
C LEU A 57 3.22 7.97 4.82
N ASN A 58 2.71 7.02 5.60
CA ASN A 58 1.61 7.24 6.54
C ASN A 58 1.96 8.32 7.57
N GLU A 59 3.17 8.27 8.14
CA GLU A 59 3.66 9.33 9.02
C GLU A 59 3.79 10.68 8.30
N LEU A 60 4.26 10.68 7.04
CA LEU A 60 4.43 11.91 6.26
C LEU A 60 3.08 12.58 5.92
N LEU A 61 2.01 11.81 5.77
CA LEU A 61 0.69 12.32 5.39
C LEU A 61 -0.24 12.57 6.57
N GLY A 62 0.24 12.43 7.82
CA GLY A 62 -0.58 12.65 9.01
C GLY A 62 -1.58 11.54 9.29
N CYS A 63 -1.21 10.29 9.00
CA CYS A 63 -1.97 9.08 9.30
C CYS A 63 -3.39 9.00 8.67
N PRO A 64 -3.54 9.11 7.33
CA PRO A 64 -4.84 8.98 6.68
C PRO A 64 -5.44 7.58 6.91
N THR A 65 -6.75 7.53 7.11
CA THR A 65 -7.48 6.28 7.43
C THR A 65 -7.32 5.22 6.33
N GLU A 66 -7.23 5.65 5.08
CA GLU A 66 -7.04 4.77 3.93
C GLU A 66 -5.72 3.99 4.03
N LEU A 67 -4.63 4.62 4.50
CA LEU A 67 -3.34 3.94 4.68
C LEU A 67 -3.37 2.94 5.82
N VAL A 68 -4.14 3.20 6.88
CA VAL A 68 -4.36 2.22 7.95
C VAL A 68 -5.05 0.97 7.40
N MET A 69 -6.12 1.15 6.61
CA MET A 69 -6.83 0.02 6.00
C MET A 69 -5.93 -0.77 5.04
N VAL A 70 -5.13 -0.09 4.21
CA VAL A 70 -4.15 -0.73 3.32
C VAL A 70 -3.16 -1.57 4.11
N LEU A 71 -2.59 -1.02 5.18
CA LEU A 71 -1.64 -1.75 6.03
C LEU A 71 -2.28 -2.96 6.70
N SER A 72 -3.52 -2.84 7.20
CA SER A 72 -4.25 -3.98 7.79
C SER A 72 -4.49 -5.11 6.79
N LEU A 73 -4.88 -4.78 5.55
CA LEU A 73 -5.08 -5.78 4.49
C LEU A 73 -3.77 -6.47 4.10
N LEU A 74 -2.67 -5.72 4.03
CA LEU A 74 -1.35 -6.27 3.71
C LEU A 74 -0.78 -7.12 4.85
N GLU A 75 -1.04 -6.75 6.11
CA GLU A 75 -0.66 -7.55 7.29
C GLU A 75 -1.39 -8.90 7.27
N GLU A 76 -2.69 -8.90 7.01
CA GLU A 76 -3.48 -10.14 6.93
C GLU A 76 -3.03 -11.01 5.75
N ALA A 77 -2.64 -10.42 4.62
CA ALA A 77 -2.07 -11.15 3.49
C ALA A 77 -0.71 -11.77 3.83
N LEU A 78 0.13 -11.07 4.59
CA LEU A 78 1.41 -11.61 5.07
C LEU A 78 1.19 -12.76 6.07
N ASN A 79 0.25 -12.61 7.00
CA ASN A 79 -0.13 -13.69 7.92
C ASN A 79 -0.63 -14.92 7.16
N ASN A 80 -1.39 -14.73 6.08
CA ASN A 80 -1.81 -15.84 5.23
C ASN A 80 -0.62 -16.54 4.56
N LEU A 81 0.45 -15.83 4.17
CA LEU A 81 1.65 -16.44 3.59
C LEU A 81 2.46 -17.27 4.58
N GLN A 82 2.46 -16.90 5.86
CA GLN A 82 3.31 -17.52 6.89
C GLN A 82 2.66 -18.69 7.63
N THR A 83 1.36 -18.88 7.43
CA THR A 83 0.56 -19.93 8.09
C THR A 83 0.08 -20.94 7.05
N ASP A 84 -1.22 -21.18 6.96
CA ASP A 84 -1.83 -22.04 5.96
C ASP A 84 -2.16 -21.21 4.71
N PHE A 85 -1.21 -21.18 3.78
CA PHE A 85 -1.33 -20.36 2.58
C PHE A 85 -2.58 -20.73 1.77
N ASN A 86 -3.46 -19.74 1.60
CA ASN A 86 -4.67 -19.85 0.82
C ASN A 86 -4.63 -18.79 -0.28
N PHE A 87 -4.22 -19.22 -1.47
CA PHE A 87 -4.04 -18.31 -2.61
C PHE A 87 -5.30 -17.48 -2.93
N SER A 88 -6.51 -18.05 -2.79
CA SER A 88 -7.75 -17.30 -3.03
C SER A 88 -7.96 -16.18 -2.02
N LYS A 89 -7.68 -16.43 -0.73
CA LYS A 89 -7.73 -15.41 0.33
C LYS A 89 -6.65 -14.35 0.09
N TYR A 90 -5.43 -14.78 -0.19
CA TYR A 90 -4.30 -13.89 -0.51
C TYR A 90 -4.63 -12.95 -1.67
N ARG A 91 -5.08 -13.52 -2.80
CA ARG A 91 -5.47 -12.75 -3.99
C ARG A 91 -6.50 -11.68 -3.67
N LYS A 92 -7.54 -12.03 -2.92
CA LYS A 92 -8.59 -11.07 -2.52
C LYS A 92 -7.99 -9.92 -1.71
N LEU A 93 -7.19 -10.22 -0.69
CA LEU A 93 -6.57 -9.21 0.18
C LEU A 93 -5.66 -8.25 -0.61
N ILE A 94 -4.86 -8.76 -1.54
CA ILE A 94 -3.98 -7.93 -2.38
C ILE A 94 -4.80 -7.04 -3.33
N LEU A 95 -5.87 -7.55 -3.93
CA LEU A 95 -6.76 -6.77 -4.80
C LEU A 95 -7.48 -5.67 -4.01
N ASP A 96 -8.00 -5.99 -2.83
CA ASP A 96 -8.67 -5.06 -1.93
C ASP A 96 -7.71 -3.95 -1.48
N ALA A 97 -6.48 -4.30 -1.08
CA ALA A 97 -5.44 -3.32 -0.71
C ALA A 97 -5.08 -2.39 -1.88
N GLY A 98 -4.95 -2.93 -3.09
CA GLY A 98 -4.66 -2.14 -4.29
C GLY A 98 -5.81 -1.21 -4.69
N ALA A 99 -7.06 -1.58 -4.40
CA ALA A 99 -8.22 -0.72 -4.58
C ALA A 99 -8.29 0.36 -3.50
N GLU A 100 -7.99 0.03 -2.24
CA GLU A 100 -8.03 0.96 -1.11
C GLU A 100 -7.01 2.10 -1.26
N VAL A 101 -5.80 1.79 -1.72
CA VAL A 101 -4.76 2.80 -2.01
C VAL A 101 -5.27 3.90 -2.97
N MET A 102 -6.14 3.57 -3.92
CA MET A 102 -6.66 4.55 -4.87
C MET A 102 -7.62 5.57 -4.25
N LYS A 103 -8.10 5.32 -3.03
CA LYS A 103 -8.97 6.25 -2.30
C LYS A 103 -8.17 7.36 -1.61
N ILE A 104 -6.84 7.26 -1.57
CA ILE A 104 -5.96 8.31 -1.05
C ILE A 104 -6.04 9.51 -2.00
N THR A 105 -6.92 10.45 -1.67
CA THR A 105 -7.04 11.71 -2.42
C THR A 105 -6.08 12.75 -1.85
N PRO A 106 -5.39 13.54 -2.69
CA PRO A 106 -4.75 14.77 -2.26
C PRO A 106 -5.84 15.74 -1.80
N SER A 107 -6.07 15.79 -0.48
CA SER A 107 -6.94 16.73 0.24
C SER A 107 -8.28 17.07 -0.44
N LYS A 108 -9.39 16.51 0.07
CA LYS A 108 -10.57 17.36 0.29
C LYS A 108 -10.11 18.43 1.29
N LYS A 109 -10.14 19.71 0.89
CA LYS A 109 -9.96 20.82 1.84
C LYS A 109 -10.82 20.51 3.06
N ASN A 110 -10.21 20.34 4.23
CA ASN A 110 -10.96 20.47 5.48
C ASN A 110 -11.57 21.87 5.43
N GLY A 111 -12.89 21.92 5.18
CA GLY A 111 -13.66 23.14 5.26
C GLY A 111 -13.40 23.74 6.63
N GLY A 112 -12.87 24.96 6.64
CA GLY A 112 -12.65 25.71 7.86
C GLY A 112 -13.94 25.73 8.67
N VAL A 113 -13.83 25.36 9.94
CA VAL A 113 -14.75 25.88 10.93
C VAL A 113 -14.17 27.25 11.30
N VAL A 114 -14.83 28.28 10.79
CA VAL A 114 -14.68 29.69 11.20
C VAL A 114 -15.23 29.84 12.60
#